data_AF-A0AAV7KER0-F1
#
_entry.id   AF-A0AAV7KER0-F1
#
_cell.length_a   1.000
_cell.length_b   1.000
_cell.length_c   1.000
_cell.angle_alpha   90.00
_cell.angle_beta   90.00
_cell.angle_gamma   90.00
#
_symmetry.space_group_name_H-M   'P 1'
#
loop_
_entity.id
_entity.type
_entity.pdbx_description
1 polymer ?
#
loop_
_entity_poly.entity_id
_entity_poly.type
_entity_poly.pdbx_seq_one_letter_code
_entity_poly.pdbx_strand_id
1 'polypeptide(L)'
;MAYNCQNSRILAPDQKFISSSIRTIKLTQKPTSVMVWGAITSDGRTPVVFIDKGVIINKEVYVESTLENALKPWAGKRFNGAHWVSQQDSALSHKAKMTSEWLKLNVPEFISTEEWPTSSPDLNPMDFCIYGPS
;
A
#
# COMPACT_ATOMS: atom_id res chain seq x y z
N MET A 1 -14.40 28.30 -3.56
CA MET A 1 -13.24 27.61 -2.96
C MET A 1 -13.77 26.51 -2.06
N ALA A 2 -13.18 25.33 -2.10
CA ALA A 2 -13.49 24.25 -1.16
C ALA A 2 -12.27 24.03 -0.26
N TYR A 3 -12.50 24.00 1.06
CA TYR A 3 -11.46 23.77 2.06
C TYR A 3 -11.49 22.30 2.48
N ASN A 4 -10.38 21.59 2.27
CA ASN A 4 -10.22 20.22 2.75
C ASN A 4 -9.43 20.23 4.07
N CYS A 5 -10.12 19.99 5.19
CA CYS A 5 -9.54 20.02 6.53
C CYS A 5 -8.58 18.86 6.83
N GLN A 6 -8.59 17.78 6.05
CA GLN A 6 -7.67 16.65 6.26
C GLN A 6 -6.25 16.93 5.75
N ASN A 7 -6.08 17.87 4.83
CA ASN A 7 -4.77 18.14 4.20
C ASN A 7 -4.43 19.64 4.11
N SER A 8 -5.20 20.52 4.76
CA SER A 8 -5.08 22.00 4.66
C SER A 8 -5.00 22.51 3.21
N ARG A 9 -5.63 21.82 2.26
CA ARG A 9 -5.60 22.17 0.82
C ARG A 9 -6.80 23.04 0.46
N ILE A 10 -6.56 24.08 -0.33
CA ILE A 10 -7.58 24.95 -0.92
C ILE A 10 -7.68 24.63 -2.41
N LEU A 11 -8.86 24.22 -2.88
CA LEU A 11 -9.12 24.03 -4.31
C LEU A 11 -9.61 25.35 -4.91
N ALA A 12 -8.80 25.92 -5.81
CA ALA A 12 -9.12 27.11 -6.58
C ALA A 12 -9.29 26.76 -8.07
N PRO A 13 -10.37 27.21 -8.72
CA PRO A 13 -10.62 26.92 -10.14
C PRO A 13 -9.73 27.76 -11.08
N ASP A 14 -9.17 28.87 -10.60
CA ASP A 14 -8.29 29.76 -11.37
C ASP A 14 -7.16 30.27 -10.45
N GLN A 15 -5.94 30.37 -11.02
CA GLN A 15 -4.74 30.90 -10.39
C GLN A 15 -4.95 32.33 -9.84
N LYS A 16 -5.87 33.10 -10.44
CA LYS A 16 -6.20 34.47 -10.01
C LYS A 16 -6.75 34.57 -8.59
N PHE A 17 -7.26 33.47 -8.04
CA PHE A 17 -7.76 33.40 -6.66
C PHE A 17 -6.73 32.88 -5.65
N ILE A 18 -5.49 32.62 -6.10
CA ILE A 18 -4.42 32.07 -5.29
C ILE A 18 -3.43 33.19 -4.95
N SER A 19 -3.24 33.47 -3.66
CA SER A 19 -2.20 34.40 -3.22
C SER A 19 -0.81 33.94 -3.69
N SER A 20 0.04 34.86 -4.12
CA SER A 20 1.42 34.57 -4.53
C SER A 20 2.28 33.95 -3.41
N SER A 21 1.85 34.08 -2.16
CA SER A 21 2.46 33.45 -0.98
C SER A 21 2.08 31.98 -0.78
N ILE A 22 1.18 31.42 -1.59
CA ILE A 22 0.70 30.03 -1.44
C ILE A 22 1.40 29.13 -2.47
N ARG A 23 2.08 28.08 -1.98
CA ARG A 23 2.66 27.03 -2.82
C ARG A 23 1.55 26.38 -3.66
N THR A 24 1.63 26.53 -4.98
CA THR A 24 0.65 25.95 -5.91
C THR A 24 1.16 24.60 -6.41
N ILE A 25 0.35 23.55 -6.26
CA ILE A 25 0.59 22.24 -6.88
C ILE A 25 -0.37 22.10 -8.05
N LYS A 26 0.15 22.03 -9.29
CA LYS A 26 -0.68 21.73 -10.47
C LYS A 26 -1.05 20.25 -10.44
N LEU A 27 -2.33 19.96 -10.20
CA LEU A 27 -2.87 18.61 -10.28
C LEU A 27 -3.30 18.35 -11.73
N THR A 28 -2.57 17.47 -12.42
CA THR A 28 -3.03 16.93 -13.71
C THR A 28 -4.13 15.90 -13.44
N GLN A 29 -5.26 15.97 -14.15
CA GLN A 29 -6.24 14.89 -14.11
C GLN A 29 -5.67 13.65 -14.82
N LYS A 30 -5.70 12.49 -14.15
CA LYS A 30 -5.15 11.21 -14.64
C LYS A 30 -3.65 11.29 -15.00
N PRO A 31 -2.78 11.64 -14.05
CA PRO A 31 -1.34 11.56 -14.29
C PRO A 31 -0.97 10.11 -14.61
N THR A 32 0.07 9.92 -15.42
CA THR A 32 0.63 8.57 -15.59
C THR A 32 1.17 8.11 -14.25
N SER A 33 0.59 7.04 -13.71
CA SER A 33 1.05 6.38 -12.49
C SER A 33 1.60 4.99 -12.81
N VAL A 34 2.45 4.51 -11.91
CA VAL A 34 2.95 3.14 -11.86
C VAL A 34 2.47 2.55 -10.55
N MET A 35 2.04 1.30 -10.58
CA MET A 35 1.64 0.57 -9.38
C MET A 35 2.80 -0.30 -8.93
N VAL A 36 3.08 -0.26 -7.62
CA VAL A 36 4.16 -1.01 -7.01
C VAL A 36 3.66 -1.75 -5.78
N TRP A 37 4.26 -2.90 -5.51
CA TRP A 37 4.11 -3.63 -4.26
C TRP A 37 5.47 -3.80 -3.59
N GLY A 38 5.48 -3.79 -2.27
CA GLY A 38 6.66 -4.09 -1.48
C GLY A 38 6.28 -4.34 -0.03
N ALA A 39 7.16 -5.01 0.70
CA ALA A 39 7.04 -5.22 2.13
C ALA A 39 8.34 -4.84 2.83
N ILE A 40 8.24 -4.49 4.12
CA ILE A 40 9.37 -4.07 4.96
C ILE A 40 9.38 -4.86 6.26
N THR A 41 10.57 -4.95 6.85
CA THR A 41 10.79 -5.36 8.25
C THR A 41 11.51 -4.22 8.97
N SER A 42 11.73 -4.36 10.27
CA SER A 42 12.47 -3.37 11.07
C SER A 42 13.87 -3.05 10.54
N ASP A 43 14.47 -3.97 9.79
CA ASP A 43 15.86 -3.93 9.35
C ASP A 43 16.05 -4.29 7.86
N GLY A 44 14.96 -4.37 7.08
CA GLY A 44 15.02 -4.86 5.71
C GLY A 44 13.79 -4.57 4.88
N ARG A 45 13.87 -4.91 3.59
CA ARG A 45 12.75 -4.77 2.64
C ARG A 45 12.81 -5.80 1.53
N THR A 46 11.66 -6.11 0.95
CA THR A 46 11.59 -6.86 -0.30
C THR A 46 12.13 -6.01 -1.47
N PRO A 47 12.53 -6.65 -2.58
CA PRO A 47 12.53 -5.97 -3.87
C PRO A 47 11.15 -5.36 -4.14
N VAL A 48 11.13 -4.23 -4.86
CA VAL A 48 9.88 -3.61 -5.30
C VAL A 48 9.36 -4.37 -6.52
N VAL A 49 8.11 -4.81 -6.44
CA VAL A 49 7.40 -5.48 -7.54
C VAL A 49 6.64 -4.44 -8.32
N PHE A 50 6.91 -4.33 -9.62
CA PHE A 50 6.16 -3.47 -10.53
C PHE A 50 4.95 -4.23 -11.06
N ILE A 51 3.79 -3.60 -10.99
CA ILE A 51 2.53 -4.15 -11.50
C ILE A 51 2.16 -3.36 -12.74
N ASP A 52 1.89 -4.09 -13.83
CA ASP A 52 1.72 -3.51 -15.15
C ASP A 52 0.61 -2.45 -15.20
N LYS A 53 0.85 -1.41 -16.00
CA LYS A 53 -0.06 -0.27 -16.13
C LYS A 53 -1.41 -0.75 -16.68
N GLY A 54 -2.49 -0.45 -15.96
CA GLY A 54 -3.85 -0.82 -16.35
C GLY A 54 -4.32 -2.16 -15.77
N VAL A 55 -3.46 -2.89 -15.05
CA VAL A 55 -3.87 -4.06 -14.27
C VAL A 55 -4.58 -3.58 -13.01
N ILE A 56 -5.84 -3.98 -12.85
CA ILE A 56 -6.53 -3.89 -11.57
C ILE A 56 -5.95 -5.00 -10.69
N ILE A 57 -5.34 -4.66 -9.54
CA ILE A 57 -4.97 -5.67 -8.55
C ILE A 57 -6.25 -6.27 -7.99
N ASN A 58 -6.64 -7.40 -8.56
CA ASN A 58 -7.59 -8.31 -7.95
C ASN A 58 -6.84 -9.27 -7.01
N LYS A 59 -7.60 -10.17 -6.38
CA LYS A 59 -7.05 -11.17 -5.46
C LYS A 59 -6.10 -12.14 -6.16
N GLU A 60 -6.34 -12.50 -7.41
CA GLU A 60 -5.51 -13.43 -8.18
C GLU A 60 -4.13 -12.82 -8.45
N VAL A 61 -4.09 -11.60 -9.01
CA VAL A 61 -2.84 -10.86 -9.26
C VAL A 61 -2.08 -10.62 -7.96
N TYR A 62 -2.80 -10.26 -6.89
CA TYR A 62 -2.17 -10.08 -5.59
C TYR A 62 -1.48 -11.36 -5.10
N VAL A 63 -2.21 -12.48 -5.05
CA VAL A 63 -1.66 -13.76 -4.58
C VAL A 63 -0.50 -14.22 -5.45
N GLU A 64 -0.65 -14.22 -6.78
CA GLU A 64 0.38 -14.73 -7.68
C GLU A 64 1.60 -13.80 -7.75
N SER A 65 1.39 -12.54 -8.13
CA SER A 65 2.49 -11.63 -8.45
C SER A 65 3.20 -11.09 -7.21
N THR A 66 2.51 -11.02 -6.07
CA THR A 66 3.07 -10.44 -4.84
C THR A 66 3.36 -11.49 -3.79
N LEU A 67 2.40 -12.34 -3.43
CA LEU A 67 2.59 -13.28 -2.32
C LEU A 67 3.46 -14.48 -2.72
N GLU A 68 3.09 -15.18 -3.78
CA GLU A 68 3.79 -16.37 -4.25
C GLU A 68 5.15 -16.01 -4.86
N ASN A 69 5.18 -15.03 -5.76
CA ASN A 69 6.39 -14.73 -6.54
C ASN A 69 7.39 -13.81 -5.82
N ALA A 70 6.95 -13.00 -4.85
CA ALA A 70 7.83 -12.06 -4.15
C ALA A 70 7.97 -12.34 -2.65
N LEU A 71 6.86 -12.35 -1.90
CA LEU A 71 6.89 -12.49 -0.45
C LEU A 71 7.49 -13.83 -0.01
N LYS A 72 6.93 -14.95 -0.50
CA LYS A 72 7.32 -16.31 -0.09
C LYS A 72 8.81 -16.62 -0.29
N PRO A 73 9.41 -16.43 -1.49
CA PRO A 73 10.83 -16.69 -1.68
C PRO A 73 11.72 -15.73 -0.90
N TRP A 74 11.31 -14.46 -0.75
CA TRP A 74 12.07 -13.50 0.05
C TRP A 74 12.05 -13.85 1.54
N ALA A 75 10.87 -14.13 2.09
CA ALA A 75 10.66 -14.50 3.49
C ALA A 75 11.42 -15.79 3.85
N GLY A 76 11.37 -16.80 2.97
CA GLY A 76 12.11 -18.05 3.15
C GLY A 76 13.63 -17.82 3.32
N LYS A 77 14.22 -16.96 2.48
CA LYS A 77 15.63 -16.58 2.58
C LYS A 77 15.92 -15.69 3.78
N ARG A 78 15.02 -14.75 4.08
CA ARG A 78 15.23 -13.69 5.07
C ARG A 78 15.12 -14.19 6.50
N PHE A 79 14.08 -14.98 6.78
CA PHE A 79 13.78 -15.45 8.13
C PHE A 79 14.38 -16.84 8.39
N ASN A 80 14.68 -17.62 7.36
CA ASN A 80 15.35 -18.92 7.46
C ASN A 80 14.72 -19.83 8.54
N GLY A 81 13.37 -19.91 8.55
CA GLY A 81 12.60 -20.69 9.51
C GLY A 81 12.28 -19.96 10.83
N ALA A 82 12.78 -18.75 11.06
CA ALA A 82 12.37 -17.93 12.20
C ALA A 82 10.89 -17.53 12.08
N HIS A 83 10.25 -17.33 13.24
CA HIS A 83 8.87 -16.88 13.33
C HIS A 83 8.75 -15.40 12.93
N TRP A 84 7.69 -15.05 12.19
CA TRP A 84 7.37 -13.68 11.78
C TRP A 84 5.86 -13.53 11.58
N VAL A 85 5.38 -12.29 11.58
CA VAL A 85 3.97 -11.98 11.39
C VAL A 85 3.82 -11.13 10.13
N SER A 86 2.93 -11.54 9.23
CA SER A 86 2.55 -10.75 8.07
C SER A 86 1.46 -9.74 8.43
N GLN A 87 1.67 -8.47 8.09
CA GLN A 87 0.69 -7.40 8.21
C GLN A 87 0.36 -6.85 6.82
N GLN A 88 -0.93 -6.59 6.56
CA GLN A 88 -1.40 -5.93 5.33
C GLN A 88 -2.59 -5.02 5.64
N ASP A 89 -2.83 -4.03 4.77
CA ASP A 89 -3.95 -3.10 4.94
C ASP A 89 -5.31 -3.75 4.59
N SER A 90 -6.36 -2.93 4.66
CA SER A 90 -7.74 -3.33 4.40
C SER A 90 -8.18 -3.31 2.92
N ALA A 91 -7.26 -3.32 1.95
CA ALA A 91 -7.62 -3.36 0.54
C ALA A 91 -8.47 -4.59 0.17
N LEU A 92 -9.34 -4.46 -0.85
CA LEU A 92 -10.27 -5.53 -1.24
C LEU A 92 -9.56 -6.84 -1.64
N SER A 93 -8.41 -6.75 -2.31
CA SER A 93 -7.57 -7.91 -2.64
C SER A 93 -7.02 -8.57 -1.37
N HIS A 94 -6.68 -7.81 -0.34
CA HIS A 94 -6.12 -8.30 0.91
C HIS A 94 -7.18 -9.01 1.78
N LYS A 95 -8.41 -8.50 1.75
CA LYS A 95 -9.58 -9.09 2.43
C LYS A 95 -10.18 -10.32 1.73
N ALA A 96 -9.72 -10.63 0.52
CA ALA A 96 -10.29 -11.72 -0.24
C ALA A 96 -10.02 -13.08 0.44
N LYS A 97 -11.02 -13.96 0.45
CA LYS A 97 -10.90 -15.32 1.00
C LYS A 97 -9.66 -16.07 0.47
N MET A 98 -9.39 -15.93 -0.83
CA MET A 98 -8.24 -16.54 -1.51
C MET A 98 -6.90 -16.07 -0.90
N THR A 99 -6.79 -14.78 -0.59
CA THR A 99 -5.61 -14.21 0.06
C THR A 99 -5.44 -14.77 1.47
N SER A 100 -6.51 -14.80 2.25
CA SER A 100 -6.47 -15.34 3.62
C SER A 100 -6.14 -16.84 3.64
N GLU A 101 -6.65 -17.62 2.69
CA GLU A 101 -6.31 -19.05 2.55
C GLU A 101 -4.83 -19.24 2.18
N TRP A 102 -4.32 -18.41 1.26
CA TRP A 102 -2.90 -18.45 0.91
C TRP A 102 -2.02 -18.13 2.11
N LEU A 103 -2.33 -17.09 2.88
CA LEU A 103 -1.56 -16.69 4.07
C LEU A 103 -1.56 -17.81 5.12
N LYS A 104 -2.72 -18.38 5.45
CA LYS A 104 -2.84 -19.50 6.40
C LYS A 104 -1.95 -20.70 6.05
N LEU A 105 -1.72 -20.96 4.76
CA LEU A 105 -0.94 -22.10 4.30
C LEU A 105 0.56 -21.80 4.19
N ASN A 106 0.94 -20.56 3.89
CA ASN A 106 2.30 -20.23 3.45
C ASN A 106 3.08 -19.32 4.41
N VAL A 107 2.44 -18.72 5.41
CA VAL A 107 3.12 -17.88 6.41
C VAL A 107 2.91 -18.41 7.82
N PRO A 108 3.88 -18.23 8.74
CA PRO A 108 3.75 -18.74 10.10
C PRO A 108 2.62 -18.06 10.88
N GLU A 109 2.45 -16.75 10.70
CA GLU A 109 1.37 -15.98 11.31
C GLU A 109 1.05 -14.75 10.44
N PHE A 110 -0.19 -14.29 10.46
CA PHE A 110 -0.62 -13.05 9.82
C PHE A 110 -1.73 -12.39 10.62
N ILE A 111 -1.78 -11.05 10.58
CA ILE A 111 -2.88 -10.28 11.14
C ILE A 111 -4.07 -10.42 10.20
N SER A 112 -5.14 -11.04 10.69
CA SER A 112 -6.36 -11.24 9.92
C SER A 112 -7.07 -9.92 9.64
N THR A 113 -8.04 -9.96 8.71
CA THR A 113 -8.85 -8.79 8.39
C THR A 113 -9.69 -8.33 9.58
N GLU A 114 -10.06 -9.27 10.46
CA GLU A 114 -10.84 -9.05 11.66
C GLU A 114 -10.02 -8.41 12.79
N GLU A 115 -8.72 -8.71 12.85
CA GLU A 115 -7.79 -8.14 13.83
C GLU A 115 -7.26 -6.76 13.41
N TRP A 116 -7.24 -6.48 12.11
CA TRP A 116 -6.79 -5.20 11.58
C TRP A 116 -7.85 -4.09 11.77
N PRO A 117 -7.52 -2.96 12.42
CA PRO A 117 -8.47 -1.87 12.63
C PRO A 117 -8.86 -1.21 11.30
N THR A 118 -10.15 -0.89 11.18
CA THR A 118 -10.69 -0.32 9.95
C THR A 118 -10.21 1.12 9.76
N SER A 119 -9.77 1.44 8.53
CA SER A 119 -9.36 2.80 8.13
C SER A 119 -8.18 3.37 8.94
N SER A 120 -7.19 2.55 9.26
CA SER A 120 -6.00 2.93 10.04
C SER A 120 -4.70 2.92 9.22
N PRO A 121 -4.52 3.82 8.23
CA PRO A 121 -3.28 3.90 7.46
C PRO A 121 -2.07 4.30 8.31
N ASP A 122 -2.30 5.00 9.43
CA ASP A 122 -1.30 5.39 10.42
C ASP A 122 -0.64 4.19 11.12
N LEU A 123 -1.34 3.06 11.17
CA LEU A 123 -0.82 1.82 11.78
C LEU A 123 -0.08 0.94 10.78
N ASN A 124 -0.16 1.23 9.48
CA ASN A 124 0.59 0.52 8.44
C ASN A 124 1.89 1.27 8.15
N PRO A 125 3.07 0.72 8.50
CA PRO A 125 4.35 1.36 8.20
C PRO A 125 4.54 1.68 6.71
N MET A 126 3.98 0.86 5.81
CA MET A 126 4.01 1.15 4.37
C MET A 126 3.21 2.40 4.02
N ASP A 127 2.00 2.55 4.54
CA ASP A 127 1.13 3.69 4.22
C ASP A 127 1.55 4.97 4.94
N PHE A 128 2.04 4.85 6.19
CA PHE A 128 2.42 5.99 7.01
C PHE A 128 3.82 6.54 6.66
N CYS A 129 4.84 5.67 6.57
CA CYS A 129 6.23 6.10 6.40
C CYS A 129 6.72 6.06 4.95
N ILE A 130 6.30 5.06 4.15
CA ILE A 130 6.90 4.80 2.84
C ILE A 130 6.10 5.44 1.71
N TYR A 131 4.79 5.24 1.70
CA TYR A 131 3.85 5.79 0.71
C TYR A 131 3.12 7.05 1.21
N GLY A 132 3.38 7.46 2.45
CA GLY A 132 2.80 8.63 3.07
C GLY A 132 3.11 9.93 2.31
N PRO A 133 2.35 11.00 2.57
CA PRO A 133 2.52 12.28 1.87
C PRO A 133 3.93 12.86 2.09
N SER A 134 4.65 13.07 1.00
CA SER A 134 5.92 13.81 0.91
C SER A 134 5.74 15.33 1.00
#